data_AF-A0A7S2U2H3-F1
#
_entry.id   AF-A0A7S2U2H3-F1
#
_cell.length_a   1.000
_cell.length_b   1.000
_cell.length_c   1.000
_cell.angle_alpha   90.00
_cell.angle_beta   90.00
_cell.angle_gamma   90.00
#
_symmetry.space_group_name_H-M   'P 1'
#
loop_
_entity.id
_entity.type
_entity.pdbx_description
1 polymer ?
#
loop_
_entity_poly.entity_id
_entity_poly.type
_entity_poly.pdbx_seq_one_letter_code
_entity_poly.pdbx_strand_id
1 'polypeptide(L)'
;FFFVASSAAMSTPARKRLMRDLKRFKEDRPKGIRAYPSFESAMKWNAVIFGPDDTAWEGGVFRLNINFTEEYPNKPPEVRFTTKMFHPNIYEDGKICLDILQNQWSPMLNVTAILTSIQSLLTDPNPDSPANNVASRLFVQDRVQYSYQVMRHVELSWGLDQIEKLVADGEMVTEDEKSYDIKDSKPPRSMEVERPKSYAKTFASSIKMET
;
A
#
# COMPACT_ATOMS: atom_id res chain seq x y z
N PHE A 1 -14.61 3.97 -23.39
CA PHE A 1 -14.31 3.18 -24.60
C PHE A 1 -13.09 3.77 -25.27
N PHE A 2 -11.90 3.23 -25.01
CA PHE A 2 -10.74 3.34 -25.91
C PHE A 2 -9.75 2.23 -25.50
N PHE A 3 -9.99 1.04 -26.03
CA PHE A 3 -8.95 0.04 -26.22
C PHE A 3 -8.66 0.11 -27.72
N VAL A 4 -7.60 0.84 -28.11
CA VAL A 4 -7.09 0.73 -29.47
C VAL A 4 -6.35 -0.59 -29.54
N ALA A 5 -6.78 -1.41 -30.50
CA ALA A 5 -6.24 -2.73 -30.77
C ALA A 5 -4.73 -2.67 -31.02
N SER A 6 -3.98 -3.43 -30.22
CA SER A 6 -2.65 -3.90 -30.58
C SER A 6 -2.70 -5.41 -30.47
N SER A 7 -2.41 -6.07 -31.61
CA SER A 7 -2.13 -7.50 -31.78
C SER A 7 -2.90 -8.44 -30.83
N ALA A 8 -3.87 -9.18 -31.37
CA ALA A 8 -4.45 -10.33 -30.69
C ALA A 8 -3.36 -11.40 -30.44
N ALA A 9 -2.53 -11.20 -29.42
CA ALA A 9 -1.72 -12.24 -28.83
C ALA A 9 -2.70 -13.33 -28.40
N MET A 10 -2.57 -14.52 -28.99
CA MET A 10 -3.42 -15.67 -28.69
C MET A 10 -3.65 -15.77 -27.18
N SER A 11 -4.90 -15.72 -26.76
CA SER A 11 -5.29 -15.70 -25.35
C SER A 11 -4.85 -17.01 -24.69
N THR A 12 -3.72 -16.99 -23.98
CA THR A 12 -3.15 -18.16 -23.30
C THR A 12 -4.01 -18.56 -22.10
N PRO A 13 -3.95 -19.82 -21.64
CA PRO A 13 -4.64 -20.26 -20.43
C PRO A 13 -4.33 -19.36 -19.22
N ALA A 14 -3.07 -18.94 -19.06
CA ALA A 14 -2.64 -18.00 -18.03
C ALA A 14 -3.34 -16.64 -18.15
N ARG A 15 -3.35 -16.02 -19.34
CA ARG A 15 -4.08 -14.76 -19.57
C ARG A 15 -5.58 -14.89 -19.31
N LYS A 16 -6.22 -15.98 -19.74
CA LYS A 16 -7.64 -16.26 -19.45
C LYS A 16 -7.89 -16.41 -17.95
N ARG A 17 -6.98 -17.05 -17.22
CA ARG A 17 -7.02 -17.13 -15.76
C ARG A 17 -6.90 -15.75 -15.12
N LEU A 18 -5.94 -14.93 -15.55
CA LEU A 18 -5.75 -13.58 -15.02
C LEU A 18 -6.95 -12.65 -15.25
N MET A 19 -7.65 -12.79 -16.39
CA MET A 19 -8.90 -12.06 -16.61
C MET A 19 -10.00 -12.46 -15.62
N ARG A 20 -10.08 -13.74 -15.24
CA ARG A 20 -11.01 -14.21 -14.21
C ARG A 20 -10.61 -13.69 -12.82
N ASP A 21 -9.33 -13.72 -12.50
CA ASP A 21 -8.80 -13.15 -11.25
C ASP A 21 -9.09 -11.65 -11.16
N LEU A 22 -8.92 -10.90 -12.25
CA LEU A 22 -9.26 -9.47 -12.31
C LEU A 22 -10.75 -9.22 -12.10
N LYS A 23 -11.61 -10.05 -12.72
CA LYS A 23 -13.06 -9.96 -12.53
C LYS A 23 -13.41 -10.19 -11.05
N ARG A 24 -12.91 -11.28 -10.47
CA ARG A 24 -13.14 -11.62 -9.05
C ARG A 24 -12.63 -10.53 -8.10
N PHE A 25 -11.42 -10.01 -8.35
CA PHE A 25 -10.84 -8.93 -7.55
C PHE A 25 -11.66 -7.63 -7.61
N LYS A 26 -12.32 -7.35 -8.75
CA LYS A 26 -13.22 -6.18 -8.87
C LYS A 26 -14.55 -6.40 -8.16
N GLU A 27 -15.08 -7.61 -8.18
CA GLU A 27 -16.35 -7.96 -7.53
C GLU A 27 -16.22 -7.97 -6.01
N ASP A 28 -15.13 -8.52 -5.49
CA ASP A 28 -14.86 -8.64 -4.06
C ASP A 28 -13.45 -8.14 -3.75
N ARG A 29 -13.31 -6.81 -3.75
CA ARG A 29 -12.04 -6.14 -3.50
C ARG A 29 -11.80 -5.96 -2.00
N PRO A 30 -10.71 -6.51 -1.42
CA PRO A 30 -10.40 -6.32 -0.01
C PRO A 30 -10.23 -4.84 0.37
N LYS A 31 -10.59 -4.51 1.62
CA LYS A 31 -10.36 -3.17 2.18
C LYS A 31 -8.86 -2.85 2.16
N GLY A 32 -8.51 -1.64 1.76
CA GLY A 32 -7.11 -1.21 1.74
C GLY A 32 -6.26 -1.80 0.60
N ILE A 33 -6.82 -2.54 -0.36
CA ILE A 33 -6.04 -3.12 -1.45
C ILE A 33 -6.52 -2.60 -2.82
N ARG A 34 -5.57 -2.26 -3.69
CA ARG A 34 -5.80 -1.91 -5.11
C ARG A 34 -4.82 -2.71 -5.97
N ALA A 35 -5.28 -3.25 -7.09
CA ALA A 35 -4.41 -3.96 -8.02
C ALA A 35 -4.99 -3.93 -9.43
N TYR A 36 -4.13 -3.72 -10.41
CA TYR A 36 -4.50 -3.64 -11.83
C TYR A 36 -3.37 -4.16 -12.72
N PRO A 37 -3.68 -4.77 -13.88
CA PRO A 37 -2.68 -5.05 -14.89
C PRO A 37 -1.97 -3.77 -15.34
N SER A 38 -0.69 -3.87 -15.67
CA SER A 38 0.06 -2.76 -16.24
C SER A 38 -0.41 -2.45 -17.66
N PHE A 39 -0.15 -1.23 -18.13
CA PHE A 39 -0.46 -0.82 -19.49
C PHE A 39 0.35 -1.59 -20.55
N GLU A 40 1.52 -2.08 -20.18
CA GLU A 40 2.42 -2.81 -21.09
C GLU A 40 1.99 -4.27 -21.29
N SER A 41 1.50 -4.93 -20.23
CA SER A 41 1.26 -6.37 -20.27
C SER A 41 0.26 -6.83 -19.22
N ALA A 42 -0.70 -7.65 -19.65
CA ALA A 42 -1.62 -8.35 -18.73
C ALA A 42 -0.92 -9.32 -17.76
N MET A 43 0.34 -9.69 -18.05
CA MET A 43 1.17 -10.57 -17.21
C MET A 43 1.98 -9.81 -16.15
N LYS A 44 1.88 -8.48 -16.10
CA LYS A 44 2.49 -7.64 -15.07
C LYS A 44 1.39 -6.84 -14.40
N TRP A 45 1.33 -6.84 -13.08
CA TRP A 45 0.34 -6.08 -12.33
C TRP A 45 1.02 -5.15 -11.35
N ASN A 46 0.42 -3.97 -11.17
CA ASN A 46 0.76 -3.04 -10.11
C ASN A 46 -0.29 -3.16 -9.03
N ALA A 47 0.16 -3.21 -7.77
CA ALA A 47 -0.71 -3.24 -6.61
C ALA A 47 -0.29 -2.18 -5.58
N VAL A 48 -1.26 -1.75 -4.79
CA VAL A 48 -1.08 -0.86 -3.64
C VAL A 48 -1.81 -1.50 -2.47
N ILE A 49 -1.09 -1.64 -1.35
CA ILE A 49 -1.64 -2.01 -0.06
C ILE A 49 -1.53 -0.78 0.83
N PHE A 50 -2.67 -0.28 1.29
CA PHE A 50 -2.75 0.70 2.34
C PHE A 50 -2.48 0.00 3.67
N GLY A 51 -1.64 0.63 4.49
CA GLY A 51 -1.33 0.14 5.83
C GLY A 51 -2.61 -0.08 6.65
N PRO A 52 -2.76 -1.24 7.32
CA PRO A 52 -3.94 -1.52 8.14
C PRO A 52 -4.13 -0.52 9.27
N ASP A 53 -5.39 -0.13 9.51
CA ASP A 53 -5.81 0.72 10.62
C ASP A 53 -5.39 0.11 11.97
N ASP A 54 -5.13 0.94 12.97
CA ASP A 54 -4.75 0.54 14.34
C ASP A 54 -3.42 -0.24 14.42
N THR A 55 -2.51 -0.02 13.46
CA THR A 55 -1.17 -0.63 13.43
C THR A 55 -0.08 0.39 13.16
N ALA A 56 1.19 0.05 13.42
CA ALA A 56 2.32 0.93 13.09
C ALA A 56 2.43 1.23 11.58
N TRP A 57 1.74 0.46 10.73
CA TRP A 57 1.70 0.64 9.28
C TRP A 57 0.64 1.65 8.83
N GLU A 58 -0.28 2.06 9.70
CA GLU A 58 -1.40 2.94 9.38
C GLU A 58 -0.95 4.22 8.65
N GLY A 59 -1.72 4.65 7.65
CA GLY A 59 -1.38 5.80 6.79
C GLY A 59 -0.31 5.51 5.72
N GLY A 60 0.31 4.33 5.73
CA GLY A 60 1.28 3.93 4.71
C GLY A 60 0.65 3.57 3.36
N VAL A 61 1.39 3.82 2.27
CA VAL A 61 1.02 3.52 0.88
C VAL A 61 2.08 2.64 0.24
N PHE A 62 1.91 1.33 0.33
CA PHE A 62 2.93 0.37 -0.09
C PHE A 62 2.64 -0.16 -1.49
N ARG A 63 3.53 0.14 -2.44
CA ARG A 63 3.43 -0.26 -3.84
C ARG A 63 4.13 -1.59 -4.05
N LEU A 64 3.54 -2.44 -4.89
CA LEU A 64 4.06 -3.75 -5.26
C LEU A 64 3.93 -4.00 -6.75
N ASN A 65 4.85 -4.80 -7.28
CA ASN A 65 4.74 -5.38 -8.61
C ASN A 65 4.50 -6.89 -8.49
N ILE A 66 3.63 -7.40 -9.35
CA ILE A 66 3.34 -8.83 -9.49
C ILE A 66 3.63 -9.24 -10.93
N ASN A 67 4.58 -10.15 -11.10
CA ASN A 67 4.99 -10.66 -12.41
C ASN A 67 4.54 -12.11 -12.56
N PHE A 68 3.68 -12.36 -13.55
CA PHE A 68 3.17 -13.68 -13.89
C PHE A 68 3.97 -14.28 -15.04
N THR A 69 4.09 -15.60 -15.06
CA THR A 69 4.61 -16.37 -16.20
C THR A 69 3.47 -17.11 -16.89
N GLU A 70 3.72 -17.67 -18.08
CA GLU A 70 2.72 -18.49 -18.78
C GLU A 70 2.40 -19.81 -18.05
N GLU A 71 3.15 -20.14 -16.99
CA GLU A 71 2.88 -21.28 -16.11
C GLU A 71 1.82 -20.98 -15.04
N TYR A 72 1.35 -19.73 -14.93
CA TYR A 72 0.27 -19.36 -14.00
C TYR A 72 -1.06 -20.03 -14.40
N PRO A 73 -1.80 -20.66 -13.47
CA PRO A 73 -1.65 -20.64 -12.01
C PRO A 73 -0.90 -21.86 -11.43
N ASN A 74 -0.26 -22.70 -12.25
CA ASN A 74 0.45 -23.87 -11.75
C ASN A 74 1.70 -23.48 -10.97
N LYS A 75 2.36 -22.39 -11.37
CA LYS A 75 3.42 -21.74 -10.59
C LYS A 75 2.96 -20.40 -10.01
N PRO A 76 3.48 -20.00 -8.84
CA PRO A 76 3.16 -18.69 -8.25
C PRO A 76 3.72 -17.56 -9.12
N PRO A 77 3.12 -16.36 -9.06
CA PRO A 77 3.77 -15.17 -9.58
C PRO A 77 4.93 -14.74 -8.68
N GLU A 78 5.86 -13.96 -9.24
CA GLU A 78 6.84 -13.24 -8.46
C GLU A 78 6.21 -11.94 -7.93
N VAL A 79 6.28 -11.72 -6.62
CA VAL A 79 5.73 -10.52 -5.96
C VAL A 79 6.84 -9.78 -5.23
N ARG A 80 6.91 -8.46 -5.43
CA ARG A 80 7.90 -7.60 -4.78
C ARG A 80 7.30 -6.27 -4.38
N PHE A 81 7.67 -5.77 -3.21
CA PHE A 81 7.47 -4.36 -2.88
C PHE A 81 8.41 -3.49 -3.73
N THR A 82 7.86 -2.41 -4.29
CA THR A 82 8.63 -1.34 -4.90
C THR A 82 8.84 -0.18 -3.92
N THR A 83 7.97 -0.05 -2.93
CA THR A 83 8.20 0.78 -1.74
C THR A 83 9.26 0.12 -0.85
N LYS A 84 10.18 0.90 -0.27
CA LYS A 84 11.15 0.39 0.72
C LYS A 84 10.42 -0.04 2.00
N MET A 85 10.77 -1.22 2.51
CA MET A 85 10.08 -1.83 3.65
C MET A 85 11.02 -2.11 4.82
N PHE A 86 10.52 -1.90 6.03
CA PHE A 86 11.16 -2.36 7.27
C PHE A 86 10.30 -3.41 7.95
N HIS A 87 10.43 -4.66 7.52
CA HIS A 87 9.54 -5.75 7.93
C HIS A 87 10.32 -7.06 8.10
N PRO A 88 10.04 -7.88 9.13
CA PRO A 88 10.78 -9.13 9.38
C PRO A 88 10.86 -10.08 8.18
N ASN A 89 9.79 -10.19 7.39
CA ASN A 89 9.68 -11.09 6.24
C ASN A 89 9.84 -10.43 4.85
N ILE A 90 10.36 -9.20 4.77
CA ILE A 90 10.62 -8.53 3.49
C ILE A 90 12.12 -8.25 3.35
N TYR A 91 12.70 -8.69 2.23
CA TYR A 91 14.10 -8.45 1.90
C TYR A 91 14.34 -7.00 1.46
N GLU A 92 15.59 -6.56 1.48
CA GLU A 92 15.97 -5.19 1.06
C GLU A 92 15.59 -4.89 -0.40
N ASP A 93 15.60 -5.90 -1.27
CA ASP A 93 15.18 -5.80 -2.68
C ASP A 93 13.65 -5.94 -2.88
N GLY A 94 12.88 -5.93 -1.79
CA GLY A 94 11.43 -5.99 -1.77
C GLY A 94 10.85 -7.39 -1.97
N LYS A 95 11.65 -8.45 -2.13
CA LYS A 95 11.13 -9.83 -2.14
C LYS A 95 10.44 -10.15 -0.82
N ILE A 96 9.41 -10.97 -0.90
CA ILE A 96 8.60 -11.37 0.24
C ILE A 96 8.91 -12.83 0.59
N CYS A 97 9.28 -13.08 1.85
CA CYS A 97 9.34 -14.43 2.40
C CYS A 97 7.94 -14.82 2.89
N LEU A 98 7.15 -15.43 2.00
CA LEU A 98 5.81 -15.93 2.30
C LEU A 98 5.64 -17.30 1.64
N ASP A 99 5.22 -18.28 2.43
CA ASP A 99 5.14 -19.70 2.06
C ASP A 99 4.19 -19.97 0.88
N ILE A 100 3.06 -19.27 0.81
CA ILE A 100 2.11 -19.40 -0.31
C ILE A 100 2.73 -18.95 -1.64
N LEU A 101 3.78 -18.13 -1.64
CA LEU A 101 4.52 -17.74 -2.84
C LEU A 101 5.68 -18.70 -3.16
N GLN A 102 5.85 -19.75 -2.37
CA GLN A 102 6.95 -20.71 -2.45
C GLN A 102 6.39 -22.15 -2.46
N ASN A 103 6.63 -22.89 -1.38
CA ASN A 103 6.33 -24.31 -1.24
C ASN A 103 4.86 -24.61 -0.90
N GLN A 104 4.09 -23.63 -0.44
CA GLN A 104 2.65 -23.77 -0.15
C GLN A 104 1.77 -23.15 -1.25
N TRP A 105 2.33 -22.89 -2.44
CA TRP A 105 1.54 -22.42 -3.57
C TRP A 105 0.53 -23.47 -4.02
N SER A 106 -0.71 -23.02 -4.25
CA SER A 106 -1.77 -23.83 -4.85
C SER A 106 -2.39 -23.09 -6.03
N PRO A 107 -2.69 -23.76 -7.16
CA PRO A 107 -3.39 -23.16 -8.30
C PRO A 107 -4.78 -22.61 -7.97
N MET A 108 -5.34 -22.95 -6.81
CA MET A 108 -6.58 -22.38 -6.29
C MET A 108 -6.42 -20.95 -5.77
N LEU A 109 -5.20 -20.56 -5.39
CA LEU A 109 -4.88 -19.19 -4.97
C LEU A 109 -4.98 -18.24 -6.17
N ASN A 110 -5.44 -17.03 -5.89
CA ASN A 110 -5.67 -15.97 -6.86
C ASN A 110 -5.05 -14.65 -6.37
N VAL A 111 -5.11 -13.61 -7.20
CA VAL A 111 -4.54 -12.29 -6.87
C VAL A 111 -5.11 -11.72 -5.56
N THR A 112 -6.41 -11.88 -5.31
CA THR A 112 -7.04 -11.44 -4.05
C THR A 112 -6.43 -12.15 -2.84
N ALA A 113 -6.30 -13.48 -2.91
CA ALA A 113 -5.71 -14.27 -1.82
C ALA A 113 -4.27 -13.87 -1.54
N ILE A 114 -3.44 -13.73 -2.59
CA ILE A 114 -2.04 -13.30 -2.47
C ILE A 114 -1.94 -11.95 -1.74
N LEU A 115 -2.67 -10.94 -2.21
CA LEU A 115 -2.57 -9.59 -1.65
C LEU A 115 -3.15 -9.50 -0.24
N THR A 116 -4.20 -10.26 0.05
CA THR A 116 -4.77 -10.35 1.41
C THR A 116 -3.76 -10.97 2.37
N SER A 117 -3.11 -12.06 1.98
CA SER A 117 -2.06 -12.69 2.81
C SER A 117 -0.87 -11.76 3.03
N ILE A 118 -0.47 -10.97 2.03
CA ILE A 118 0.59 -9.96 2.19
C ILE A 118 0.15 -8.85 3.16
N GLN A 119 -1.09 -8.37 3.07
CA GLN A 119 -1.61 -7.37 4.01
C GLN A 119 -1.63 -7.90 5.45
N SER A 120 -2.07 -9.15 5.66
CA SER A 120 -2.03 -9.81 6.96
C SER A 120 -0.61 -10.01 7.48
N LEU A 121 0.34 -10.31 6.59
CA LEU A 121 1.75 -10.46 6.95
C LEU A 121 2.33 -9.17 7.56
N LEU A 122 1.87 -7.98 7.13
CA LEU A 122 2.32 -6.71 7.71
C LEU A 122 2.03 -6.63 9.22
N THR A 123 0.90 -7.17 9.66
CA THR A 123 0.45 -7.07 11.05
C THR A 123 0.91 -8.27 11.89
N ASP A 124 0.98 -9.45 11.29
CA ASP A 124 1.44 -10.69 11.91
C ASP A 124 2.65 -11.26 11.16
N PRO A 125 3.86 -10.70 11.35
CA PRO A 125 5.07 -11.25 10.76
C PRO A 125 5.47 -12.57 11.43
N ASN A 126 6.19 -13.40 10.68
CA ASN A 126 6.80 -14.63 11.18
C ASN A 126 8.28 -14.39 11.56
N PRO A 127 8.63 -14.22 12.86
CA PRO A 127 9.99 -13.95 13.28
C PRO A 127 10.93 -15.16 13.16
N ASP A 128 10.40 -16.39 13.05
CA ASP A 128 11.18 -17.63 12.99
C ASP A 128 11.84 -17.86 11.63
N SER A 129 11.40 -17.15 10.59
CA SER A 129 11.97 -17.21 9.24
C SER A 129 12.16 -15.79 8.67
N PRO A 130 13.10 -15.01 9.25
CA PRO A 130 13.26 -13.61 8.91
C PRO A 130 14.02 -13.43 7.59
N ALA A 131 13.50 -12.56 6.73
CA ALA A 131 14.22 -11.98 5.60
C ALA A 131 15.07 -10.76 6.05
N ASN A 132 14.60 -10.05 7.07
CA ASN A 132 15.29 -8.92 7.69
C ASN A 132 15.52 -9.19 9.18
N ASN A 133 16.75 -9.61 9.51
CA ASN A 133 17.14 -9.98 10.86
C ASN A 133 17.05 -8.81 11.86
N VAL A 134 17.29 -7.58 11.40
CA VAL A 134 17.21 -6.39 12.27
C VAL A 134 15.75 -6.11 12.63
N ALA A 135 14.87 -6.10 11.63
CA ALA A 135 13.44 -5.92 11.85
C ALA A 135 12.86 -7.02 12.73
N SER A 136 13.23 -8.29 12.51
CA SER A 136 12.80 -9.42 13.34
C SER A 136 13.27 -9.29 14.80
N ARG A 137 14.55 -8.96 15.02
CA ARG A 137 15.09 -8.77 16.37
C ARG A 137 14.37 -7.63 17.10
N LEU A 138 14.20 -6.48 16.47
CA LEU A 138 13.45 -5.36 17.08
C LEU A 138 11.99 -5.74 17.31
N PHE A 139 11.35 -6.43 16.36
CA PHE A 139 9.99 -6.94 16.52
C PHE A 139 9.89 -7.77 17.82
N VAL A 140 10.78 -8.72 18.06
CA VAL A 140 10.73 -9.58 19.25
C VAL A 140 11.17 -8.88 20.54
N GLN A 141 12.21 -8.05 20.49
CA GLN A 141 12.91 -7.55 21.70
C GLN A 141 12.57 -6.10 22.07
N ASP A 142 12.21 -5.25 21.09
CA ASP A 142 11.97 -3.82 21.29
C ASP A 142 10.87 -3.31 20.34
N ARG A 143 9.62 -3.52 20.77
CA ARG A 143 8.41 -3.11 20.04
C ARG A 143 8.36 -1.61 19.75
N VAL A 144 8.92 -0.79 20.65
CA VAL A 144 8.89 0.67 20.52
C VAL A 144 9.82 1.10 19.38
N GLN A 145 11.06 0.61 19.38
CA GLN A 145 12.01 0.90 18.30
C GLN A 145 11.57 0.30 16.97
N TYR A 146 10.99 -0.91 16.98
CA TYR A 146 10.38 -1.49 15.78
C TYR A 146 9.31 -0.56 15.19
N SER A 147 8.35 -0.13 16.03
CA SER A 147 7.25 0.75 15.59
C SER A 147 7.77 2.09 15.07
N TYR A 148 8.78 2.66 15.72
CA TYR A 148 9.45 3.88 15.24
C TYR A 148 10.04 3.71 13.84
N GLN A 149 10.75 2.61 13.58
CA GLN A 149 11.31 2.34 12.26
C GLN A 149 10.22 2.11 11.21
N VAL A 150 9.13 1.42 11.56
CA VAL A 150 7.98 1.23 10.66
C VAL A 150 7.34 2.57 10.30
N MET A 151 7.06 3.44 11.28
CA MET A 151 6.48 4.77 11.04
C MET A 151 7.34 5.62 10.11
N ARG A 152 8.68 5.57 10.26
CA ARG A 152 9.58 6.23 9.31
C ARG A 152 9.43 5.69 7.87
N HIS A 153 9.19 4.39 7.71
CA HIS A 153 8.96 3.81 6.38
C HIS A 153 7.55 4.06 5.86
N VAL A 154 6.56 4.29 6.74
CA VAL A 154 5.24 4.81 6.37
C VAL A 154 5.40 6.20 5.73
N GLU A 155 6.15 7.12 6.32
CA GLU A 155 6.38 8.45 5.75
C GLU A 155 7.09 8.37 4.38
N LEU A 156 8.14 7.55 4.28
CA LEU A 156 8.86 7.33 3.01
C LEU A 156 7.97 6.74 1.91
N SER A 157 6.93 5.99 2.29
CA SER A 157 6.01 5.37 1.33
C SER A 157 5.21 6.39 0.52
N TRP A 158 5.03 7.60 1.06
CA TRP A 158 4.31 8.70 0.40
C TRP A 158 5.04 9.23 -0.84
N GLY A 159 6.34 8.90 -0.99
CA GLY A 159 7.10 9.20 -2.20
C GLY A 159 7.45 10.68 -2.36
N LEU A 160 7.48 11.44 -1.27
CA LEU A 160 7.88 12.85 -1.26
C LEU A 160 9.28 13.03 -1.87
N ASP A 161 10.24 12.17 -1.52
CA ASP A 161 11.60 12.20 -2.08
C ASP A 161 11.62 12.04 -3.62
N GLN A 162 10.68 11.26 -4.18
CA GLN A 162 10.57 11.08 -5.62
C GLN A 162 9.97 12.32 -6.28
N ILE A 163 8.99 12.94 -5.63
CA ILE A 163 8.39 14.20 -6.09
C ILE A 163 9.46 15.30 -6.06
N GLU A 164 10.17 15.47 -4.95
CA GLU A 164 11.25 16.45 -4.82
C GLU A 164 12.32 16.25 -5.89
N LYS A 165 12.69 14.99 -6.16
CA LYS A 165 13.65 14.68 -7.23
C LYS A 165 13.10 15.03 -8.61
N LEU A 166 11.85 14.69 -8.93
CA LEU A 166 11.23 15.04 -10.22
C LEU A 166 11.09 16.56 -10.39
N VAL A 167 10.84 17.29 -9.30
CA VAL A 167 10.83 18.76 -9.29
C VAL A 167 12.25 19.31 -9.51
N ALA A 168 13.25 18.76 -8.82
CA ALA A 168 14.65 19.15 -8.97
C ALA A 168 15.21 18.86 -10.38
N ASP A 169 14.80 17.74 -10.97
CA ASP A 169 15.18 17.33 -12.33
C ASP A 169 14.37 18.08 -13.41
N GLY A 170 13.42 18.95 -13.02
CA GLY A 170 12.59 19.75 -13.92
C GLY A 170 11.53 18.95 -14.68
N GLU A 171 11.31 17.70 -14.30
CA GLU A 171 10.32 16.78 -14.90
C GLU A 171 8.90 16.99 -14.34
N MET A 172 8.77 17.72 -13.22
CA MET A 172 7.51 18.10 -12.60
C MET A 172 7.53 19.57 -12.20
N VAL A 173 6.57 20.35 -12.71
CA VAL A 173 6.40 21.76 -12.34
C VAL A 173 5.36 21.85 -11.22
N THR A 174 5.77 22.32 -10.05
CA THR A 174 4.81 22.77 -9.03
C THR A 174 4.26 24.12 -9.47
N GLU A 175 2.94 24.25 -9.59
CA GLU A 175 2.35 25.57 -9.84
C GLU A 175 2.78 26.52 -8.72
N ASP A 176 3.39 27.65 -9.09
CA ASP A 176 3.74 28.73 -8.16
C ASP A 176 2.53 29.02 -7.26
N GLU A 177 2.77 29.16 -5.96
CA GLU A 177 1.77 29.63 -4.99
C GLU A 177 1.20 30.96 -5.49
N LYS A 178 0.10 30.92 -6.25
CA LYS A 178 -0.75 32.08 -6.39
C LYS A 178 -1.31 32.32 -5.00
N SER A 179 -0.71 33.27 -4.29
CA SER A 179 -1.26 33.82 -3.05
C SER A 179 -2.71 34.22 -3.35
N TYR A 180 -3.66 33.38 -2.95
CA TYR A 180 -5.05 33.81 -2.89
C TYR A 180 -5.09 34.85 -1.77
N ASP A 181 -5.08 36.11 -2.15
CA ASP A 181 -5.29 37.23 -1.23
C ASP A 181 -6.71 37.07 -0.68
N ILE A 182 -6.85 36.66 0.58
CA ILE A 182 -8.13 36.37 1.27
C ILE A 182 -8.95 37.66 1.51
N LYS A 183 -8.65 38.77 0.82
CA LYS A 183 -9.28 40.07 1.08
C LYS A 183 -10.47 40.40 0.19
N ASP A 184 -10.67 39.71 -0.95
CA ASP A 184 -11.73 40.08 -1.90
C ASP A 184 -12.73 38.97 -2.28
N SER A 185 -12.71 37.80 -1.61
CA SER A 185 -13.73 36.77 -1.84
C SER A 185 -14.89 36.91 -0.84
N LYS A 186 -16.00 37.49 -1.32
CA LYS A 186 -17.30 37.35 -0.64
C LYS A 186 -17.63 35.84 -0.56
N PRO A 187 -17.95 35.28 0.61
CA PRO A 187 -18.15 33.84 0.75
C PRO A 187 -19.31 33.36 -0.15
N PRO A 188 -19.17 32.24 -0.86
CA PRO A 188 -20.25 31.67 -1.63
C PRO A 188 -21.41 31.29 -0.69
N ARG A 189 -22.59 31.78 -1.04
CA ARG A 189 -23.84 31.51 -0.33
C ARG A 189 -24.20 30.04 -0.56
N SER A 190 -24.42 29.31 0.54
CA SER A 190 -24.81 27.89 0.67
C SER A 190 -23.68 26.85 0.76
N MET A 191 -23.18 26.63 1.97
CA MET A 191 -22.94 25.31 2.58
C MET A 191 -22.75 25.54 4.09
N GLU A 192 -23.86 25.66 4.82
CA GLU A 192 -23.83 25.45 6.27
C GLU A 192 -23.53 23.98 6.50
N VAL A 193 -22.25 23.67 6.72
CA VAL A 193 -21.85 22.38 7.28
C VAL A 193 -22.08 22.49 8.78
N GLU A 194 -23.18 21.91 9.25
CA GLU A 194 -23.42 21.69 10.67
C GLU A 194 -22.19 20.98 11.28
N ARG A 195 -21.53 21.67 12.22
CA ARG A 195 -20.40 21.09 12.96
C ARG A 195 -20.90 19.92 13.80
N PRO A 196 -20.27 18.73 13.73
CA PRO A 196 -20.46 17.71 14.75
C PRO A 196 -20.03 18.28 16.11
N LYS A 197 -20.98 18.37 17.04
CA LYS A 197 -20.71 18.76 18.42
C LYS A 197 -19.94 17.65 19.12
N SER A 198 -19.04 18.07 20.01
CA SER A 198 -18.42 17.29 21.10
C SER A 198 -17.25 16.38 20.71
N TYR A 199 -16.02 16.85 20.92
CA TYR A 199 -15.03 16.19 21.78
C TYR A 199 -13.84 17.14 22.00
N ALA A 200 -14.03 18.14 22.87
CA ALA A 200 -12.94 18.96 23.41
C ALA A 200 -13.43 19.69 24.68
N LYS A 201 -13.21 19.06 25.83
CA LYS A 201 -13.14 19.58 27.22
C LYS A 201 -13.29 18.34 28.11
N THR A 202 -12.24 17.86 28.78
CA THR A 202 -11.91 18.35 30.12
C THR A 202 -10.49 17.93 30.47
N PHE A 203 -9.55 18.88 30.42
CA PHE A 203 -8.32 18.83 31.19
C PHE A 203 -7.93 20.27 31.54
N ALA A 204 -8.71 20.88 32.46
CA ALA A 204 -8.34 22.07 33.23
C ALA A 204 -9.53 22.50 34.10
N SER A 205 -9.67 21.93 35.30
CA SER A 205 -10.18 22.63 36.50
C SER A 205 -10.35 21.64 37.67
N SER A 206 -9.26 21.27 38.34
CA SER A 206 -9.34 20.93 39.76
C SER A 206 -7.99 21.17 40.44
N ILE A 207 -7.55 22.43 40.37
CA ILE A 207 -6.64 23.03 41.34
C ILE A 207 -7.24 24.39 41.66
N LYS A 208 -8.08 24.43 42.69
CA LYS A 208 -8.33 25.53 43.64
C LYS A 208 -9.59 25.22 44.43
N MET A 209 -9.41 24.78 45.67
CA MET A 209 -9.98 25.40 46.87
C MET A 209 -9.49 24.61 48.10
N GLU A 210 -8.51 25.19 48.81
CA GLU A 210 -8.39 25.02 50.26
C GLU A 210 -9.35 26.01 50.92
N THR A 211 -10.24 25.52 51.77
CA THR A 211 -10.54 26.03 53.13
C THR A 211 -11.44 25.03 53.84
#